data_AF-A0A6I9P9I3-F1
#
_entry.id   AF-A0A6I9P9I3-F1
#
_cell.length_a   1.000
_cell.length_b   1.000
_cell.length_c   1.000
_cell.angle_alpha   90.00
_cell.angle_beta   90.00
_cell.angle_gamma   90.00
#
_symmetry.space_group_name_H-M   'P 1'
#
loop_
_entity.id
_entity.type
_entity.pdbx_description
1 polymer ?
#
loop_
_entity_poly.entity_id
_entity_poly.type
_entity_poly.pdbx_seq_one_letter_code
_entity_poly.pdbx_strand_id
1 'polypeptide(L)'
;GYLGDEKAFIATQGPMVNTVNDFWLMAWQEEAPVIVMITKLKEKNEKCVLYWPEKRGIYGKVEVLVNSVRECEHYTTRSLTLKSGNQTRDLQHFWYTSWPDHKTPDSTLPLLQLMGDVEDQRAAAILGPVIVHC
;
A
#
# COMPACT_ATOMS: atom_id res chain seq x y z
N GLY A 1 -10.60 -13.84 -3.84
CA GLY A 1 -9.55 -14.38 -2.97
C GLY A 1 -9.55 -15.89 -3.04
N TYR A 2 -8.83 -16.56 -2.14
CA TYR A 2 -8.84 -18.02 -2.03
C TYR A 2 -10.27 -18.53 -1.81
N LEU A 3 -10.64 -19.67 -2.44
CA LEU A 3 -11.99 -20.28 -2.38
C LEU A 3 -13.16 -19.34 -2.75
N GLY A 4 -12.91 -18.30 -3.53
CA GLY A 4 -13.96 -17.37 -3.95
C GLY A 4 -14.25 -16.25 -2.95
N ASP A 5 -13.38 -16.05 -1.95
CA ASP A 5 -13.50 -14.94 -0.99
C ASP A 5 -13.65 -13.59 -1.72
N GLU A 6 -14.82 -12.98 -1.60
CA GLU A 6 -15.15 -11.75 -2.32
C GLU A 6 -14.40 -10.58 -1.70
N LYS A 7 -13.96 -9.64 -2.56
CA LYS A 7 -13.26 -8.41 -2.13
C LYS A 7 -12.04 -8.65 -1.23
N ALA A 8 -11.32 -9.76 -1.42
CA ALA A 8 -10.06 -9.99 -0.73
C ALA A 8 -8.97 -8.96 -1.11
N PHE A 9 -8.99 -8.49 -2.36
CA PHE A 9 -7.99 -7.56 -2.90
C PHE A 9 -8.62 -6.52 -3.82
N ILE A 10 -7.99 -5.36 -3.91
CA ILE A 10 -8.18 -4.37 -4.97
C ILE A 10 -6.87 -4.27 -5.74
N ALA A 11 -6.91 -4.61 -7.03
CA ALA A 11 -5.81 -4.31 -7.95
C ALA A 11 -6.07 -2.93 -8.59
N THR A 12 -5.08 -2.05 -8.55
CA THR A 12 -5.19 -0.71 -9.14
C THR A 12 -3.86 -0.26 -9.76
N GLN A 13 -3.89 0.83 -10.53
CA GLN A 13 -2.69 1.46 -11.07
C GLN A 13 -1.95 2.27 -10.01
N GLY A 14 -0.65 2.52 -10.22
CA GLY A 14 0.09 3.54 -9.49
C GLY A 14 -0.61 4.91 -9.53
N PRO A 15 -0.72 5.62 -8.39
CA PRO A 15 -1.26 6.97 -8.37
C PRO A 15 -0.53 7.93 -9.32
N MET A 16 -1.32 8.78 -9.97
CA MET A 16 -0.88 9.92 -10.78
C MET A 16 -1.16 11.22 -10.04
N VAL A 17 -0.54 12.33 -10.44
CA VAL A 17 -0.70 13.66 -9.79
C VAL A 17 -2.17 14.02 -9.53
N ASN A 18 -3.05 13.74 -10.49
CA ASN A 18 -4.48 14.07 -10.42
C ASN A 18 -5.36 13.00 -9.73
N THR A 19 -4.80 11.86 -9.32
CA THR A 19 -5.57 10.73 -8.74
C THR A 19 -5.11 10.35 -7.33
N VAL A 20 -4.11 11.04 -6.76
CA VAL A 20 -3.67 10.82 -5.37
C VAL A 20 -4.82 10.93 -4.38
N ASN A 21 -5.71 11.93 -4.55
CA ASN A 21 -6.86 12.11 -3.68
C ASN A 21 -7.87 10.95 -3.81
N ASP A 22 -8.10 10.47 -5.03
CA ASP A 22 -9.02 9.36 -5.30
C ASP A 22 -8.48 8.06 -4.70
N PHE A 23 -7.17 7.84 -4.78
CA PHE A 23 -6.51 6.68 -4.19
C PHE A 23 -6.70 6.63 -2.67
N TRP A 24 -6.48 7.75 -1.97
CA TRP A 24 -6.71 7.81 -0.52
C TRP A 24 -8.18 7.74 -0.13
N LEU A 25 -9.07 8.29 -0.96
CA LEU A 25 -10.51 8.15 -0.76
C LEU A 25 -10.95 6.68 -0.89
N MET A 26 -10.43 5.94 -1.87
CA MET A 26 -10.68 4.50 -2.03
C MET A 26 -10.15 3.70 -0.84
N ALA A 27 -8.90 3.94 -0.42
CA ALA A 27 -8.32 3.27 0.75
C ALA A 27 -9.14 3.53 2.03
N TRP A 28 -9.68 4.74 2.17
CA TRP A 28 -10.62 5.06 3.23
C TRP A 28 -11.94 4.32 3.06
N GLN A 29 -12.65 4.48 1.94
CA GLN A 29 -14.00 3.93 1.75
C GLN A 29 -14.06 2.41 1.92
N GLU A 30 -13.06 1.72 1.41
CA GLU A 30 -12.98 0.25 1.46
C GLU A 30 -12.39 -0.25 2.78
N GLU A 31 -12.06 0.63 3.73
CA GLU A 31 -11.47 0.25 5.02
C GLU A 31 -10.22 -0.63 4.86
N ALA A 32 -9.40 -0.28 3.85
CA ALA A 32 -8.26 -1.09 3.45
C ALA A 32 -7.23 -1.16 4.60
N PRO A 33 -6.90 -2.36 5.10
CA PRO A 33 -5.94 -2.51 6.19
C PRO A 33 -4.50 -2.43 5.68
N VAL A 34 -4.27 -2.74 4.40
CA VAL A 34 -2.94 -2.89 3.81
C VAL A 34 -2.91 -2.32 2.39
N ILE A 35 -1.80 -1.65 2.06
CA ILE A 35 -1.41 -1.29 0.70
C ILE A 35 -0.08 -1.97 0.38
N VAL A 36 -0.01 -2.67 -0.74
CA VAL A 36 1.21 -3.27 -1.29
C VAL A 36 1.58 -2.54 -2.59
N MET A 37 2.70 -1.84 -2.56
CA MET A 37 3.30 -1.16 -3.71
C MET A 37 4.52 -1.95 -4.20
N ILE A 38 4.47 -2.44 -5.43
CA ILE A 38 5.50 -3.32 -6.03
C ILE A 38 6.25 -2.63 -7.19
N THR A 39 6.40 -1.31 -7.11
CA THR A 39 7.00 -0.49 -8.17
C THR A 39 7.92 0.59 -7.60
N LYS A 40 8.83 1.10 -8.43
CA LYS A 40 9.63 2.30 -8.11
C LYS A 40 8.88 3.55 -8.56
N LEU A 41 9.12 4.68 -7.90
CA LEU A 41 8.54 5.98 -8.32
C LEU A 41 8.94 6.33 -9.76
N LYS A 42 10.21 6.07 -10.08
CA LYS A 42 10.79 6.30 -11.39
C LYS A 42 11.65 5.12 -11.80
N GLU A 43 11.45 4.68 -13.03
CA GLU A 43 12.34 3.73 -13.71
C GLU A 43 12.94 4.43 -14.92
N LYS A 44 12.40 4.20 -16.12
CA LYS A 44 12.71 5.00 -17.33
C LYS A 44 11.82 6.24 -17.47
N ASN A 45 10.54 6.08 -17.16
CA ASN A 45 9.52 7.13 -17.10
C ASN A 45 8.92 7.16 -15.68
N GLU A 46 8.17 8.22 -15.36
CA GLU A 46 7.42 8.31 -14.10
C GLU A 46 6.31 7.24 -14.09
N LYS A 47 6.41 6.26 -13.18
CA LYS A 47 5.46 5.13 -13.06
C LYS A 47 4.40 5.40 -11.99
N CYS A 48 4.83 6.02 -10.89
CA CYS A 48 3.98 6.34 -9.75
C CYS A 48 4.48 7.62 -9.11
N VAL A 49 3.58 8.56 -8.81
CA VAL A 49 3.96 9.75 -8.03
C VAL A 49 4.10 9.39 -6.56
N LEU A 50 4.90 10.15 -5.82
CA LEU A 50 4.94 10.03 -4.37
C LEU A 50 3.57 10.46 -3.81
N TYR A 51 2.80 9.51 -3.30
CA TYR A 51 1.43 9.75 -2.87
C TYR A 51 1.25 9.73 -1.35
N TRP A 52 2.29 9.43 -0.58
CA TRP A 52 2.26 9.50 0.89
C TRP A 52 3.15 10.64 1.41
N PRO A 53 2.85 11.19 2.59
CA PRO A 53 3.63 12.29 3.17
C PRO A 53 4.86 11.76 3.91
N GLU A 54 5.80 12.64 4.25
CA GLU A 54 6.92 12.28 5.15
C GLU A 54 6.44 12.07 6.60
N LYS A 55 5.48 12.89 7.06
CA LYS A 55 4.92 12.82 8.41
C LYS A 55 3.40 12.98 8.45
N ARG A 56 2.89 14.01 7.77
CA ARG A 56 1.46 14.33 7.73
C ARG A 56 1.09 14.93 6.38
N GLY A 57 -0.01 14.49 5.79
CA GLY A 57 -0.54 14.99 4.53
C GLY A 57 -2.07 14.97 4.53
N ILE A 58 -2.70 15.89 3.79
CA ILE A 58 -4.15 15.94 3.61
C ILE A 58 -4.45 15.77 2.12
N TYR A 59 -5.25 14.76 1.81
CA TYR A 59 -5.63 14.38 0.45
C TYR A 59 -7.15 14.42 0.33
N GLY A 60 -7.67 15.56 -0.14
CA GLY A 60 -9.10 15.85 -0.12
C GLY A 60 -9.65 15.86 1.31
N LYS A 61 -10.47 14.86 1.67
CA LYS A 61 -11.09 14.71 3.01
C LYS A 61 -10.36 13.73 3.93
N VAL A 62 -9.28 13.10 3.44
CA VAL A 62 -8.53 12.08 4.17
C VAL A 62 -7.20 12.67 4.60
N GLU A 63 -6.97 12.72 5.90
CA GLU A 63 -5.65 13.03 6.47
C GLU A 63 -4.89 11.71 6.65
N VAL A 64 -3.61 11.71 6.26
CA VAL A 64 -2.71 10.56 6.39
C VAL A 64 -1.53 10.96 7.27
N LEU A 65 -1.32 10.18 8.33
CA LEU A 65 -0.23 10.33 9.28
C LEU A 65 0.72 9.14 9.15
N VAL A 66 2.03 9.41 9.11
CA VAL A 66 3.07 8.38 9.20
C VAL A 66 3.49 8.26 10.66
N ASN A 67 3.14 7.14 11.28
CA ASN A 67 3.44 6.88 12.68
C ASN A 67 4.86 6.33 12.86
N SER A 68 5.25 5.42 11.97
CA SER A 68 6.58 4.81 11.98
C SER A 68 6.96 4.31 10.59
N VAL A 69 8.27 4.22 10.36
CA VAL A 69 8.86 3.64 9.16
C VAL A 69 9.87 2.59 9.60
N ARG A 70 9.84 1.41 8.98
CA ARG A 70 10.83 0.37 9.17
C ARG A 70 11.38 -0.05 7.82
N GLU A 71 12.70 0.01 7.70
CA GLU A 71 13.45 -0.47 6.54
C GLU A 71 13.78 -1.95 6.73
N CYS A 72 13.37 -2.77 5.77
CA CYS A 72 13.76 -4.16 5.64
C CYS A 72 14.71 -4.28 4.43
N GLU A 73 15.35 -5.43 4.27
CA GLU A 73 16.35 -5.65 3.21
C GLU A 73 15.81 -5.39 1.79
N HIS A 74 14.54 -5.73 1.53
CA HIS A 74 13.96 -5.69 0.18
C HIS A 74 12.72 -4.79 0.03
N TYR A 75 12.20 -4.27 1.14
CA TYR A 75 11.02 -3.42 1.18
C TYR A 75 11.06 -2.48 2.38
N THR A 76 10.30 -1.39 2.30
CA THR A 76 10.06 -0.47 3.41
C THR A 76 8.62 -0.63 3.87
N THR A 77 8.40 -0.63 5.17
CA THR A 77 7.06 -0.64 5.77
C THR A 77 6.78 0.69 6.45
N ARG A 78 5.54 1.16 6.37
CA ARG A 78 5.06 2.33 7.11
C ARG A 78 3.77 1.98 7.83
N SER A 79 3.74 2.29 9.12
CA SER A 79 2.50 2.29 9.88
C SER A 79 1.83 3.65 9.70
N LEU A 80 0.64 3.65 9.12
CA LEU A 80 -0.11 4.85 8.79
C LEU A 80 -1.40 4.92 9.61
N THR A 81 -1.82 6.14 9.92
CA THR A 81 -3.15 6.41 10.44
C THR A 81 -3.89 7.35 9.49
N LEU A 82 -5.04 6.91 9.01
CA LEU A 82 -5.96 7.68 8.20
C LEU A 82 -7.02 8.32 9.10
N LYS A 83 -7.36 9.58 8.84
CA LYS A 83 -8.43 10.30 9.54
C LYS A 83 -9.37 10.96 8.55
N SER A 84 -10.67 10.83 8.80
CA SER A 84 -11.70 11.61 8.12
C SER A 84 -12.87 11.88 9.06
N GLY A 85 -13.20 13.15 9.26
CA GLY A 85 -14.14 13.56 10.30
C GLY A 85 -13.68 13.11 11.69
N ASN A 86 -14.54 12.38 12.40
CA ASN A 86 -14.25 11.87 13.75
C ASN A 86 -13.77 10.41 13.76
N GLN A 87 -13.57 9.81 12.59
CA GLN A 87 -13.12 8.43 12.47
C GLN A 87 -11.62 8.36 12.19
N THR A 88 -11.01 7.29 12.68
CA THR A 88 -9.59 6.99 12.49
C THR A 88 -9.45 5.53 12.10
N ARG A 89 -8.52 5.23 11.18
CA ARG A 89 -8.23 3.87 10.71
C ARG A 89 -6.72 3.68 10.62
N ASP A 90 -6.25 2.50 11.00
CA ASP A 90 -4.86 2.13 10.85
C ASP A 90 -4.65 1.38 9.53
N LEU A 91 -3.51 1.62 8.89
CA LEU A 91 -3.16 1.04 7.60
C LEU A 91 -1.66 0.73 7.55
N GLN A 92 -1.31 -0.45 7.06
CA GLN A 92 0.09 -0.80 6.77
C GLN A 92 0.41 -0.56 5.29
N HIS A 93 1.47 0.19 5.02
CA HIS A 93 1.97 0.43 3.67
C HIS A 93 3.27 -0.32 3.47
N PHE A 94 3.28 -1.25 2.52
CA PHE A 94 4.46 -1.98 2.10
C PHE A 94 4.93 -1.44 0.75
N TRP A 95 6.21 -1.06 0.69
CA TRP A 95 6.85 -0.60 -0.53
C TRP A 95 8.01 -1.52 -0.90
N TYR A 96 7.75 -2.41 -1.85
CA TYR A 96 8.73 -3.35 -2.39
C TYR A 96 9.48 -2.71 -3.56
N THR A 97 10.74 -2.35 -3.34
CA THR A 97 11.58 -1.62 -4.30
C THR A 97 12.52 -2.54 -5.10
N SER A 98 12.57 -3.82 -4.74
CA SER A 98 13.52 -4.80 -5.28
C SER A 98 13.02 -5.52 -6.53
N TRP A 99 11.89 -5.14 -7.12
CA TRP A 99 11.40 -5.75 -8.36
C TRP A 99 12.17 -5.20 -9.56
N PRO A 100 12.90 -6.03 -10.33
CA PRO A 100 13.59 -5.58 -11.53
C PRO A 100 12.63 -5.42 -12.71
N ASP A 101 12.76 -4.31 -13.44
CA ASP A 101 11.95 -4.00 -14.61
C ASP A 101 12.24 -5.02 -15.74
N HIS A 102 11.19 -5.59 -16.34
CA HIS A 102 11.24 -6.62 -17.41
C HIS A 102 11.95 -7.95 -17.07
N LYS A 103 12.17 -8.25 -15.78
CA LYS A 103 12.66 -9.57 -15.32
C LYS A 103 11.88 -10.01 -14.08
N THR A 104 11.91 -11.31 -13.77
CA THR A 104 11.53 -11.79 -12.44
C THR A 104 12.68 -11.53 -11.47
N PRO A 105 12.42 -11.26 -10.17
CA PRO A 105 13.47 -11.25 -9.16
C PRO A 105 14.32 -12.53 -9.23
N ASP A 106 15.63 -12.43 -9.03
CA ASP A 106 16.55 -13.59 -9.05
C ASP A 106 16.27 -14.58 -7.90
N SER A 107 15.50 -14.15 -6.89
CA SER A 107 14.99 -14.96 -5.79
C SER A 107 13.55 -14.60 -5.47
N THR A 108 12.70 -15.61 -5.24
CA THR A 108 11.31 -15.44 -4.81
C THR A 108 11.18 -15.19 -3.31
N LEU A 109 12.23 -15.41 -2.53
CA LEU A 109 12.23 -15.29 -1.07
C LEU A 109 11.73 -13.94 -0.57
N PRO A 110 12.13 -12.78 -1.14
CA PRO A 110 11.68 -11.48 -0.65
C PRO A 110 10.18 -11.25 -0.87
N LEU A 111 9.64 -11.78 -1.97
CA LEU A 111 8.21 -11.73 -2.28
C LEU A 111 7.42 -12.64 -1.32
N LEU A 112 7.95 -13.83 -1.00
CA LEU A 112 7.33 -14.75 -0.04
C LEU A 112 7.34 -14.18 1.39
N GLN A 113 8.41 -13.50 1.79
CA GLN A 113 8.48 -12.78 3.08
C GLN A 113 7.42 -11.67 3.15
N LEU A 114 7.32 -10.87 2.08
CA LEU A 114 6.27 -9.84 1.96
C LEU A 114 4.87 -10.45 2.06
N MET A 115 4.62 -11.57 1.37
CA MET A 115 3.33 -12.27 1.45
C MET A 115 3.03 -12.77 2.87
N GLY A 116 4.02 -13.32 3.58
CA GLY A 116 3.86 -13.73 4.97
C GLY A 116 3.43 -12.58 5.88
N ASP A 117 4.15 -11.46 5.80
CA ASP A 117 3.83 -10.26 6.59
C ASP A 117 2.44 -9.69 6.27
N VAL A 118 2.04 -9.71 4.98
CA VAL A 118 0.73 -9.21 4.54
C VAL A 118 -0.39 -10.13 5.04
N GLU A 119 -0.22 -11.45 4.97
CA GLU A 119 -1.23 -12.40 5.46
C GLU A 119 -1.35 -12.38 6.99
N ASP A 120 -0.25 -12.19 7.73
CA ASP A 120 -0.31 -12.03 9.19
C ASP A 120 -1.13 -10.78 9.58
N GLN A 121 -0.95 -9.67 8.84
CA GLN A 121 -1.74 -8.45 9.04
C GLN A 121 -3.21 -8.63 8.61
N ARG A 122 -3.46 -9.32 7.50
CA ARG A 122 -4.81 -9.63 7.02
C ARG A 122 -5.55 -10.56 7.99
N ALA A 123 -4.89 -11.56 8.56
CA ALA A 123 -5.50 -12.48 9.52
C ALA A 123 -5.83 -11.79 10.86
N ALA A 124 -5.04 -10.79 11.26
CA ALA A 124 -5.32 -9.97 12.44
C ALA A 124 -6.49 -8.99 12.25
N ALA A 125 -6.88 -8.71 11.00
CA ALA A 125 -7.87 -7.71 10.66
C ALA A 125 -9.06 -8.32 9.87
N ILE A 126 -10.23 -8.44 10.51
CA ILE A 126 -11.51 -8.64 9.79
C ILE A 126 -11.94 -7.30 9.18
N LEU A 127 -11.13 -6.78 8.26
CA LEU A 127 -11.33 -5.48 7.60
C LEU A 127 -11.47 -5.66 6.08
N GLY A 128 -11.40 -4.56 5.33
CA GLY A 128 -11.62 -4.54 3.90
C GLY A 128 -10.47 -5.10 3.05
N PRO A 129 -10.55 -4.96 1.71
CA PRO A 129 -9.58 -5.49 0.76
C PRO A 129 -8.16 -4.96 0.95
N VAL A 130 -7.18 -5.83 0.68
CA VAL A 130 -5.78 -5.40 0.51
C VAL A 130 -5.63 -4.72 -0.85
N ILE A 131 -5.10 -3.50 -0.87
CA ILE A 131 -4.83 -2.77 -2.12
C ILE A 131 -3.45 -3.18 -2.64
N VAL A 132 -3.35 -3.53 -3.92
CA VAL A 132 -2.10 -3.87 -4.60
C VAL A 132 -1.95 -3.02 -5.87
N HIS A 133 -0.79 -2.39 -6.06
CA HIS A 133 -0.52 -1.57 -7.26
C HIS A 133 0.96 -1.59 -7.70
N CYS A 134 1.18 -1.24 -8.97
CA CYS A 134 2.48 -1.16 -9.63
C CYS A 134 2.57 -0.01 -10.64
#